data_AF-A0A963R5U1-F1
#
_entry.id   AF-A0A963R5U1-F1
#
_cell.length_a   1.000
_cell.length_b   1.000
_cell.length_c   1.000
_cell.angle_alpha   90.00
_cell.angle_beta   90.00
_cell.angle_gamma   90.00
#
_symmetry.space_group_name_H-M   'P 1'
#
loop_
_entity.id
_entity.type
_entity.pdbx_description
1 polymer ?
#
loop_
_entity_poly.entity_id
_entity_poly.type
_entity_poly.pdbx_seq_one_letter_code
_entity_poly.pdbx_strand_id
1 'polypeptide(L)'
;MTDHGLYASTRTQRFLVWLTIVLGVVFAISYMGLMRFFPPPPASLSAEEVAPLYAEHNIRFRIGVIFGLISGGFIVPLTIVISIQMARLEKGVPVWAILQGLTGVVGSVFIWCPVLIWGVASFTAERAPELTLIIHEFGWLMFITPLSLFPMQLLGIIVVAFSKDEPDSQSAFPRWLGYLTAWQLVQSFGGPIAVLFKTGIFSWAGLLPFWAPFALFCAWMVAICYTMLHGLRHQERLAPAGA
;
A
#
# COMPACT_ATOMS: atom_id res chain seq x y z
N MET A 1 -4.62 20.60 30.32
CA MET A 1 -4.91 19.18 30.59
C MET A 1 -3.99 18.38 29.69
N THR A 2 -2.91 17.83 30.24
CA THR A 2 -1.92 17.06 29.46
C THR A 2 -2.52 15.70 29.14
N ASP A 3 -2.80 15.49 27.86
CA ASP A 3 -3.59 14.40 27.29
C ASP A 3 -2.85 13.05 27.25
N HIS A 4 -2.16 12.71 28.34
CA HIS A 4 -1.22 11.59 28.40
C HIS A 4 -1.88 10.20 28.35
N GLY A 5 -3.22 10.13 28.27
CA GLY A 5 -3.98 8.87 28.27
C GLY A 5 -4.80 8.59 27.01
N LEU A 6 -4.88 9.51 26.03
CA LEU A 6 -5.84 9.37 24.93
C LEU A 6 -5.33 8.52 23.75
N TYR A 7 -4.02 8.36 23.60
CA TYR A 7 -3.41 7.72 22.44
C TYR A 7 -2.61 6.47 22.81
N ALA A 8 -2.59 5.48 21.91
CA ALA A 8 -1.88 4.22 22.12
C ALA A 8 -0.41 4.43 22.48
N SER A 9 0.15 3.56 23.33
CA SER A 9 1.55 3.65 23.76
C SER A 9 2.50 3.75 22.56
N THR A 10 3.54 4.57 22.67
CA THR A 10 4.58 4.73 21.62
C THR A 10 5.22 3.40 21.26
N ARG A 11 5.36 2.50 22.23
CA ARG A 11 5.84 1.12 22.05
C ARG A 11 4.91 0.32 21.13
N THR A 12 3.60 0.38 21.36
CA THR A 12 2.60 -0.30 20.51
C THR A 12 2.64 0.26 19.10
N GLN A 13 2.67 1.59 18.94
CA GLN A 13 2.73 2.21 17.61
C GLN A 13 4.01 1.81 16.86
N ARG A 14 5.17 1.80 17.54
CA ARG A 14 6.44 1.34 16.97
C ARG A 14 6.35 -0.13 16.52
N PHE A 15 5.75 -0.99 17.34
CA PHE A 15 5.53 -2.39 16.98
C PHE A 15 4.71 -2.50 15.69
N LEU A 16 3.62 -1.73 15.56
CA LEU A 16 2.80 -1.73 14.35
C LEU A 16 3.56 -1.26 13.10
N VAL A 17 4.44 -0.25 13.23
CA VAL A 17 5.30 0.18 12.11
C VAL A 17 6.25 -0.95 11.68
N TRP A 18 6.89 -1.63 12.62
CA TRP A 18 7.76 -2.78 12.31
C TRP A 18 6.99 -3.97 11.75
N LEU A 19 5.78 -4.22 12.26
CA LEU A 19 4.89 -5.24 11.72
C LEU A 19 4.56 -4.97 10.25
N THR A 20 4.26 -3.71 9.89
CA THR A 20 4.08 -3.31 8.50
C THR A 20 5.32 -3.60 7.65
N ILE A 21 6.52 -3.28 8.14
CA ILE A 21 7.76 -3.53 7.40
C ILE A 21 7.96 -5.04 7.17
N VAL A 22 7.82 -5.85 8.22
CA VAL A 22 8.01 -7.31 8.14
C VAL A 22 6.97 -7.93 7.19
N LEU A 23 5.69 -7.59 7.36
CA LEU A 23 4.64 -8.10 6.48
C LEU A 23 4.83 -7.60 5.04
N GLY A 24 5.27 -6.36 4.83
CA GLY A 24 5.60 -5.83 3.50
C GLY A 24 6.72 -6.61 2.81
N VAL A 25 7.76 -7.03 3.55
CA VAL A 25 8.83 -7.90 3.03
C VAL A 25 8.29 -9.28 2.69
N VAL A 26 7.45 -9.88 3.54
CA VAL A 26 6.80 -11.17 3.27
C VAL A 26 5.93 -11.08 2.02
N PHE A 27 5.18 -9.98 1.85
CA PHE A 27 4.36 -9.73 0.68
C PHE A 27 5.22 -9.60 -0.58
N ALA A 28 6.33 -8.86 -0.52
CA ALA A 28 7.26 -8.73 -1.63
C ALA A 28 7.85 -10.09 -2.04
N ILE A 29 8.29 -10.92 -1.09
CA ILE A 29 8.79 -12.28 -1.37
C ILE A 29 7.72 -13.14 -2.02
N SER A 30 6.48 -13.05 -1.53
CA SER A 30 5.33 -13.75 -2.08
C SER A 30 5.04 -13.33 -3.52
N TYR A 31 4.82 -12.04 -3.76
CA TYR A 31 4.42 -11.48 -5.06
C TYR A 31 5.54 -11.57 -6.10
N MET A 32 6.76 -11.17 -5.73
CA MET A 32 7.90 -11.10 -6.65
C MET A 32 8.60 -12.45 -6.80
N GLY A 33 8.77 -13.20 -5.70
CA GLY A 33 9.55 -14.44 -5.70
C GLY A 33 8.71 -15.69 -5.99
N LEU A 34 7.64 -15.91 -5.22
CA LEU A 34 6.87 -17.14 -5.29
C LEU A 34 5.89 -17.15 -6.47
N MET A 35 5.09 -16.08 -6.59
CA MET A 35 4.14 -15.89 -7.71
C MET A 35 4.84 -15.48 -9.01
N ARG A 36 5.99 -14.81 -8.91
CA ARG A 36 6.75 -14.25 -10.05
C ARG A 36 5.93 -13.27 -10.90
N PHE A 37 5.12 -12.45 -10.25
CA PHE A 37 4.33 -11.40 -10.91
C PHE A 37 5.07 -10.06 -10.96
N PHE A 38 6.36 -10.06 -10.63
CA PHE A 38 7.25 -8.94 -10.83
C PHE A 38 8.41 -9.35 -11.74
N PRO A 39 8.64 -8.66 -12.87
CA PRO A 39 7.80 -7.59 -13.44
C PRO A 39 6.39 -8.10 -13.83
N PRO A 40 5.39 -7.19 -13.97
CA PRO A 40 4.04 -7.56 -14.37
C PRO A 40 4.03 -8.29 -15.71
N PRO A 41 3.25 -9.39 -15.84
CA PRO A 41 2.92 -9.97 -17.13
C PRO A 41 2.33 -8.92 -18.07
N PRO A 42 2.68 -8.93 -19.37
CA PRO A 42 2.13 -7.99 -20.34
C PRO A 42 0.61 -8.08 -20.45
N ALA A 43 -0.05 -6.93 -20.67
CA ALA A 43 -1.51 -6.87 -20.88
C ALA A 43 -1.97 -7.41 -22.24
N SER A 44 -1.02 -7.70 -23.12
CA SER A 44 -1.25 -8.25 -24.46
C SER A 44 -1.14 -9.77 -24.54
N LEU A 45 -0.88 -10.47 -23.42
CA LEU A 45 -0.80 -11.93 -23.43
C LEU A 45 -2.13 -12.54 -23.88
N SER A 46 -2.04 -13.56 -24.72
CA SER A 46 -3.16 -14.41 -25.12
C SER A 46 -3.60 -15.34 -23.99
N ALA A 47 -4.77 -15.94 -24.15
CA ALA A 47 -5.31 -16.89 -23.17
C ALA A 47 -4.37 -18.10 -22.99
N GLU A 48 -3.80 -18.59 -24.10
CA GLU A 48 -2.86 -19.70 -24.16
C GLU A 48 -1.52 -19.38 -23.49
N GLU A 49 -1.11 -18.12 -23.48
CA GLU A 49 0.11 -17.67 -22.78
C GLU A 49 -0.13 -17.44 -21.28
N VAL A 50 -1.35 -17.05 -20.88
CA VAL A 50 -1.70 -16.82 -19.47
C VAL A 50 -1.93 -18.14 -18.72
N ALA A 51 -2.55 -19.14 -19.34
CA ALA A 51 -2.87 -20.40 -18.65
C ALA A 51 -1.63 -21.11 -18.03
N PRO A 52 -0.47 -21.21 -18.71
CA PRO A 52 0.75 -21.80 -18.14
C PRO A 52 1.29 -21.08 -16.90
N LEU A 53 1.01 -19.79 -16.74
CA LEU A 53 1.40 -19.04 -15.52
C LEU A 53 0.78 -19.64 -14.25
N TYR A 54 -0.36 -20.33 -14.41
CA TYR A 54 -1.12 -20.96 -13.33
C TYR A 54 -1.06 -22.49 -13.32
N ALA A 55 -0.81 -23.13 -14.48
CA ALA A 55 -0.99 -24.56 -14.68
C ALA A 55 0.15 -25.46 -14.17
N GLU A 56 1.41 -25.15 -14.50
CA GLU A 56 2.48 -26.17 -14.49
C GLU A 56 3.43 -26.11 -13.27
N HIS A 57 3.31 -25.09 -12.41
CA HIS A 57 4.21 -24.85 -11.25
C HIS A 57 3.47 -24.64 -9.93
N ASN A 58 2.34 -25.33 -9.81
CA ASN A 58 1.17 -24.91 -9.03
C ASN A 58 1.44 -24.72 -7.51
N ILE A 59 2.27 -25.56 -6.88
CA ILE A 59 2.49 -25.46 -5.43
C ILE A 59 3.24 -24.19 -5.02
N ARG A 60 4.26 -23.77 -5.77
CA ARG A 60 5.02 -22.56 -5.45
C ARG A 60 4.12 -21.33 -5.56
N PHE A 61 3.32 -21.26 -6.62
CA PHE A 61 2.38 -20.15 -6.82
C PHE A 61 1.35 -20.11 -5.69
N ARG A 62 0.74 -21.25 -5.34
CA ARG A 62 -0.25 -21.33 -4.25
C ARG A 62 0.36 -21.04 -2.87
N ILE A 63 1.60 -21.46 -2.60
CA ILE A 63 2.34 -21.05 -1.39
C ILE A 63 2.53 -19.52 -1.39
N GLY A 64 2.87 -18.95 -2.56
CA GLY A 64 2.84 -17.51 -2.77
C GLY A 64 1.49 -16.91 -2.39
N VAL A 65 0.39 -17.41 -2.95
CA VAL A 65 -0.97 -16.94 -2.61
C VAL A 65 -1.22 -16.98 -1.11
N ILE A 66 -0.87 -18.07 -0.42
CA ILE A 66 -1.04 -18.17 1.04
C ILE A 66 -0.27 -17.05 1.77
N PHE A 67 1.03 -16.88 1.49
CA PHE A 67 1.82 -15.83 2.12
C PHE A 67 1.35 -14.43 1.74
N GLY A 68 0.92 -14.23 0.49
CA GLY A 68 0.36 -12.98 -0.01
C GLY A 68 -0.96 -12.62 0.67
N LEU A 69 -1.82 -13.60 0.99
CA LEU A 69 -3.06 -13.37 1.74
C LEU A 69 -2.78 -13.07 3.22
N ILE A 70 -1.79 -13.73 3.83
CA ILE A 70 -1.37 -13.46 5.22
C ILE A 70 -0.79 -12.05 5.34
N SER A 71 -0.03 -11.62 4.34
CA SER A 71 0.72 -10.37 4.39
C SER A 71 0.07 -9.20 3.65
N GLY A 72 -0.93 -9.41 2.78
CA GLY A 72 -1.49 -8.39 1.89
C GLY A 72 -2.13 -7.19 2.59
N GLY A 73 -2.51 -7.36 3.87
CA GLY A 73 -2.96 -6.27 4.74
C GLY A 73 -1.84 -5.46 5.41
N PHE A 74 -0.58 -5.60 4.98
CA PHE A 74 0.59 -5.03 5.68
C PHE A 74 0.52 -3.51 5.90
N ILE A 75 -0.22 -2.76 5.07
CA ILE A 75 -0.38 -1.31 5.21
C ILE A 75 -1.33 -0.94 6.35
N VAL A 76 -2.26 -1.82 6.76
CA VAL A 76 -3.29 -1.52 7.77
C VAL A 76 -2.68 -1.07 9.11
N PRO A 77 -1.69 -1.77 9.70
CA PRO A 77 -1.04 -1.32 10.93
C PRO A 77 -0.40 0.08 10.82
N LEU A 78 0.27 0.36 9.69
CA LEU A 78 0.86 1.67 9.43
C LEU A 78 -0.20 2.75 9.26
N THR A 79 -1.27 2.48 8.53
CA THR A 79 -2.41 3.39 8.38
C THR A 79 -2.98 3.79 9.74
N ILE A 80 -3.13 2.84 10.67
CA ILE A 80 -3.57 3.13 12.04
C ILE A 80 -2.59 4.07 12.77
N VAL A 81 -1.29 3.81 12.67
CA VAL A 81 -0.26 4.67 13.30
C VAL A 81 -0.28 6.07 12.70
N ILE A 82 -0.39 6.19 11.37
CA ILE A 82 -0.51 7.48 10.69
C ILE A 82 -1.74 8.23 11.21
N SER A 83 -2.90 7.59 11.28
CA SER A 83 -4.13 8.22 11.78
C SER A 83 -3.98 8.70 13.23
N ILE A 84 -3.37 7.89 14.11
CA ILE A 84 -3.12 8.29 15.51
C ILE A 84 -2.20 9.51 15.57
N GLN A 85 -1.14 9.53 14.76
CA GLN A 85 -0.19 10.64 14.74
C GLN A 85 -0.80 11.91 14.11
N MET A 86 -1.64 11.77 13.08
CA MET A 86 -2.38 12.88 12.49
C MET A 86 -3.40 13.46 13.47
N ALA A 87 -4.17 12.62 14.16
CA ALA A 87 -5.20 13.05 15.09
C ALA A 87 -4.67 13.87 16.26
N ARG A 88 -3.38 13.74 16.59
CA ARG A 88 -2.69 14.54 17.61
C ARG A 88 -2.31 15.94 17.14
N LEU A 89 -2.17 16.12 15.83
CA LEU A 89 -1.77 17.37 15.20
C LEU A 89 -2.98 18.20 14.77
N GLU A 90 -4.12 17.56 14.54
CA GLU A 90 -5.37 18.23 14.18
C GLU A 90 -6.02 18.92 15.39
N LYS A 91 -6.60 20.10 15.16
CA LYS A 91 -7.37 20.85 16.15
C LYS A 91 -8.85 20.52 15.99
N GLY A 92 -9.49 19.99 17.04
CA GLY A 92 -10.91 19.62 17.02
C GLY A 92 -11.12 18.16 16.62
N VAL A 93 -12.23 17.87 15.91
CA VAL A 93 -12.49 16.52 15.39
C VAL A 93 -11.46 16.21 14.29
N PRO A 94 -10.69 15.11 14.38
CA PRO A 94 -9.57 14.83 13.48
C PRO A 94 -10.05 14.23 12.15
N VAL A 95 -10.73 15.05 11.34
CA VAL A 95 -11.39 14.62 10.11
C VAL A 95 -10.39 14.13 9.05
N TRP A 96 -9.18 14.70 8.99
CA TRP A 96 -8.18 14.26 8.03
C TRP A 96 -7.56 12.92 8.41
N ALA A 97 -7.35 12.67 9.71
CA ALA A 97 -6.92 11.38 10.23
C ALA A 97 -7.98 10.30 9.98
N ILE A 98 -9.27 10.60 10.18
CA ILE A 98 -10.38 9.67 9.90
C ILE A 98 -10.44 9.36 8.41
N LEU A 99 -10.41 10.38 7.54
CA LEU A 99 -10.41 10.20 6.08
C LEU A 99 -9.23 9.32 5.66
N GLN A 100 -8.03 9.66 6.12
CA GLN A 100 -6.81 8.92 5.81
C GLN A 100 -6.88 7.47 6.30
N GLY A 101 -7.36 7.26 7.54
CA GLY A 101 -7.49 5.94 8.14
C GLY A 101 -8.46 5.04 7.38
N LEU A 102 -9.68 5.51 7.16
CA LEU A 102 -10.71 4.74 6.45
C LEU A 102 -10.29 4.40 5.02
N THR A 103 -9.80 5.41 4.29
CA THR A 103 -9.42 5.21 2.89
C THR A 103 -8.16 4.36 2.75
N GLY A 104 -7.22 4.41 3.70
CA GLY A 104 -6.07 3.52 3.72
C GLY A 104 -6.38 2.07 4.09
N VAL A 105 -7.35 1.85 4.99
CA VAL A 105 -7.84 0.49 5.28
C VAL A 105 -8.52 -0.09 4.05
N VAL A 106 -9.44 0.64 3.40
CA VAL A 106 -10.08 0.17 2.17
C VAL A 106 -9.05 0.04 1.03
N GLY A 107 -8.05 0.91 0.97
CA GLY A 107 -6.95 0.82 0.01
C GLY A 107 -6.19 -0.50 0.10
N SER A 108 -5.99 -1.04 1.31
CA SER A 108 -5.32 -2.35 1.50
C SER A 108 -6.08 -3.52 0.84
N VAL A 109 -7.40 -3.40 0.67
CA VAL A 109 -8.23 -4.41 -0.01
C VAL A 109 -7.81 -4.56 -1.46
N PHE A 110 -7.35 -3.48 -2.12
CA PHE A 110 -6.89 -3.54 -3.51
C PHE A 110 -5.48 -4.12 -3.66
N ILE A 111 -4.79 -4.43 -2.56
CA ILE A 111 -3.56 -5.22 -2.56
C ILE A 111 -3.88 -6.68 -2.26
N TRP A 112 -4.74 -6.91 -1.27
CA TRP A 112 -5.10 -8.24 -0.80
C TRP A 112 -6.03 -9.00 -1.76
N CYS A 113 -7.07 -8.36 -2.30
CA CYS A 113 -8.05 -9.01 -3.19
C CYS A 113 -7.44 -9.52 -4.50
N PRO A 114 -6.55 -8.80 -5.20
CA PRO A 114 -5.88 -9.34 -6.39
C PRO A 114 -5.17 -10.67 -6.13
N VAL A 115 -4.51 -10.82 -4.98
CA VAL A 115 -3.89 -12.09 -4.58
C VAL A 115 -4.92 -13.20 -4.46
N LEU A 116 -6.08 -12.92 -3.86
CA LEU A 116 -7.18 -13.87 -3.79
C LEU A 116 -7.67 -14.25 -5.20
N ILE A 117 -7.88 -13.26 -6.07
CA ILE A 117 -8.36 -13.46 -7.45
C ILE A 117 -7.38 -14.32 -8.26
N TRP A 118 -6.08 -14.03 -8.22
CA TRP A 118 -5.06 -14.86 -8.85
C TRP A 118 -4.95 -16.24 -8.19
N GLY A 119 -5.23 -16.34 -6.89
CA GLY A 119 -5.43 -17.60 -6.18
C GLY A 119 -6.55 -18.44 -6.81
N VAL A 120 -7.70 -17.83 -7.11
CA VAL A 120 -8.82 -18.50 -7.81
C VAL A 120 -8.39 -18.99 -9.19
N ALA A 121 -7.65 -18.18 -9.97
CA ALA A 121 -7.08 -18.62 -11.25
C ALA A 121 -6.21 -19.89 -11.08
N SER A 122 -5.34 -19.91 -10.06
CA SER A 122 -4.48 -21.07 -9.77
C SER A 122 -5.21 -22.29 -9.18
N PHE A 123 -6.41 -22.11 -8.60
CA PHE A 123 -7.12 -23.16 -7.86
C PHE A 123 -7.63 -24.28 -8.78
N THR A 124 -8.11 -23.93 -9.98
CA THR A 124 -8.49 -24.91 -11.01
C THR A 124 -7.66 -24.63 -12.25
N ALA A 125 -6.49 -25.26 -12.31
CA ALA A 125 -5.52 -25.10 -13.40
C ALA A 125 -6.06 -25.57 -14.77
N GLU A 126 -6.99 -26.52 -14.79
CA GLU A 126 -7.53 -27.15 -16.00
C GLU A 126 -8.73 -26.38 -16.61
N ARG A 127 -9.00 -25.15 -16.16
CA ARG A 127 -10.06 -24.33 -16.78
C ARG A 127 -9.71 -23.96 -18.22
N ALA A 128 -10.75 -23.72 -19.01
CA ALA A 128 -10.61 -23.12 -20.33
C ALA A 128 -9.73 -21.85 -20.25
N PRO A 129 -8.71 -21.71 -21.11
CA PRO A 129 -7.74 -20.61 -21.05
C PRO A 129 -8.39 -19.22 -20.99
N GLU A 130 -9.51 -19.02 -21.67
CA GLU A 130 -10.24 -17.76 -21.74
C GLU A 130 -10.84 -17.36 -20.38
N LEU A 131 -11.31 -18.33 -19.58
CA LEU A 131 -11.79 -18.08 -18.23
C LEU A 131 -10.64 -17.67 -17.30
N THR A 132 -9.49 -18.33 -17.45
CA THR A 132 -8.28 -17.98 -16.70
C THR A 132 -7.79 -16.59 -17.06
N LEU A 133 -7.85 -16.21 -18.35
CA LEU A 133 -7.51 -14.86 -18.82
C LEU A 133 -8.39 -13.78 -18.18
N ILE A 134 -9.72 -13.98 -18.14
CA ILE A 134 -10.64 -13.02 -17.51
C ILE A 134 -10.30 -12.83 -16.02
N ILE A 135 -10.03 -13.91 -15.29
CA ILE A 135 -9.66 -13.84 -13.86
C ILE A 135 -8.30 -13.15 -13.68
N HIS A 136 -7.34 -13.44 -14.56
CA HIS A 136 -6.03 -12.80 -14.57
C HIS A 136 -6.13 -11.29 -14.78
N GLU A 137 -6.84 -10.88 -15.83
CA GLU A 137 -7.13 -9.48 -16.17
C GLU A 137 -7.84 -8.77 -15.01
N PHE A 138 -8.82 -9.42 -14.38
CA PHE A 138 -9.53 -8.84 -13.25
C PHE A 138 -8.60 -8.57 -12.06
N GLY A 139 -7.72 -9.52 -11.71
CA GLY A 139 -6.76 -9.31 -10.63
C GLY A 139 -5.80 -8.16 -10.92
N TRP A 140 -5.28 -8.06 -12.15
CA TRP A 140 -4.37 -6.98 -12.55
C TRP A 140 -5.03 -5.61 -12.59
N LEU A 141 -6.23 -5.52 -13.20
CA LEU A 141 -6.96 -4.27 -13.23
C LEU A 141 -7.38 -3.85 -11.82
N MET A 142 -7.80 -4.76 -10.95
CA MET A 142 -8.10 -4.44 -9.56
C MET A 142 -6.87 -3.94 -8.79
N PHE A 143 -5.69 -4.49 -9.09
CA PHE A 143 -4.43 -4.07 -8.45
C PHE A 143 -3.96 -2.68 -8.92
N ILE A 144 -4.15 -2.35 -10.21
CA ILE A 144 -3.56 -1.16 -10.85
C ILE A 144 -4.52 0.05 -10.89
N THR A 145 -5.82 -0.19 -11.04
CA THR A 145 -6.83 0.86 -11.29
C THR A 145 -7.53 1.54 -10.09
N PRO A 146 -7.26 1.25 -8.80
CA PRO A 146 -8.00 1.89 -7.70
C PRO A 146 -7.89 3.44 -7.71
N LEU A 147 -8.94 4.10 -8.20
CA LEU A 147 -9.06 5.56 -8.29
C LEU A 147 -10.20 6.03 -7.40
N SER A 148 -9.83 6.51 -6.21
CA SER A 148 -10.63 7.38 -5.32
C SER A 148 -10.04 7.30 -3.91
N LEU A 149 -9.82 6.07 -3.43
CA LEU A 149 -9.49 5.82 -2.03
C LEU A 149 -8.02 6.12 -1.73
N PHE A 150 -7.09 5.62 -2.54
CA PHE A 150 -5.67 5.88 -2.31
C PHE A 150 -5.30 7.39 -2.39
N PRO A 151 -5.77 8.15 -3.40
CA PRO A 151 -5.58 9.61 -3.41
C PRO A 151 -6.14 10.32 -2.18
N MET A 152 -7.31 9.91 -1.67
CA MET A 152 -7.91 10.51 -0.47
C MET A 152 -7.06 10.27 0.78
N GLN A 153 -6.43 9.09 0.90
CA GLN A 153 -5.48 8.81 1.98
C GLN A 153 -4.31 9.80 1.94
N LEU A 154 -3.73 9.99 0.77
CA LEU A 154 -2.60 10.88 0.55
C LEU A 154 -2.97 12.34 0.82
N LEU A 155 -4.18 12.75 0.44
CA LEU A 155 -4.69 14.10 0.68
C LEU A 155 -4.70 14.46 2.18
N GLY A 156 -5.18 13.56 3.04
CA GLY A 156 -5.17 13.79 4.48
C GLY A 156 -3.75 14.03 5.02
N ILE A 157 -2.79 13.20 4.59
CA ILE A 157 -1.38 13.32 5.00
C ILE A 157 -0.78 14.63 4.50
N ILE A 158 -1.07 15.04 3.26
CA ILE A 158 -0.61 16.31 2.68
C ILE A 158 -1.12 17.48 3.51
N VAL A 159 -2.41 17.52 3.83
CA VAL A 159 -3.00 18.61 4.60
C VAL A 159 -2.32 18.74 5.96
N VAL A 160 -2.19 17.64 6.70
CA VAL A 160 -1.54 17.67 8.02
C VAL A 160 -0.06 18.06 7.93
N ALA A 161 0.68 17.59 6.93
CA ALA A 161 2.09 17.94 6.75
C ALA A 161 2.31 19.45 6.53
N PHE A 162 1.34 20.15 5.91
CA PHE A 162 1.42 21.58 5.63
C PHE A 162 0.71 22.47 6.66
N SER A 163 -0.25 21.93 7.42
CA SER A 163 -1.04 22.69 8.40
C SER A 163 -0.55 22.55 9.86
N LYS A 164 0.32 21.59 10.15
CA LYS A 164 0.87 21.39 11.51
C LYS A 164 1.66 22.62 12.00
N ASP A 165 1.56 22.89 13.30
CA ASP A 165 2.33 23.94 13.98
C ASP A 165 3.74 23.46 14.41
N GLU A 166 3.97 22.15 14.50
CA GLU A 166 5.24 21.59 14.95
C GLU A 166 6.40 21.84 13.97
N PRO A 167 7.63 22.10 14.47
CA PRO A 167 8.82 22.16 13.62
C PRO A 167 9.05 20.87 12.82
N ASP A 168 9.54 20.99 11.59
CA ASP A 168 9.82 19.84 10.71
C ASP A 168 10.84 18.87 11.30
N SER A 169 11.76 19.34 12.16
CA SER A 169 12.76 18.51 12.84
C SER A 169 12.19 17.62 13.94
N GLN A 170 10.95 17.85 14.37
CA GLN A 170 10.34 17.14 15.51
C GLN A 170 9.09 16.35 15.07
N SER A 171 8.47 16.75 13.97
CA SER A 171 7.21 16.16 13.53
C SER A 171 7.38 14.85 12.77
N ALA A 172 6.40 13.97 12.91
CA ALA A 172 6.27 12.77 12.09
C ALA A 172 5.84 13.08 10.63
N PHE A 173 5.38 14.31 10.37
CA PHE A 173 4.89 14.75 9.05
C PHE A 173 5.64 15.99 8.52
N PRO A 174 6.97 15.95 8.38
CA PRO A 174 7.72 17.11 7.89
C PRO A 174 7.28 17.52 6.47
N ARG A 175 7.40 18.80 6.12
CA ARG A 175 6.92 19.32 4.81
C ARG A 175 7.49 18.59 3.59
N TRP A 176 8.73 18.11 3.65
CA TRP A 176 9.33 17.32 2.56
C TRP A 176 8.55 16.02 2.28
N LEU A 177 8.02 15.38 3.32
CA LEU A 177 7.15 14.21 3.19
C LEU A 177 5.81 14.62 2.57
N GLY A 178 5.31 15.81 2.90
CA GLY A 178 4.14 16.41 2.25
C GLY A 178 4.32 16.57 0.74
N TYR A 179 5.46 17.09 0.28
CA TYR A 179 5.79 17.20 -1.14
C TYR A 179 5.89 15.82 -1.82
N LEU A 180 6.55 14.85 -1.18
CA LEU A 180 6.64 13.48 -1.70
C LEU A 180 5.25 12.83 -1.82
N THR A 181 4.40 13.03 -0.82
CA THR A 181 3.02 12.51 -0.79
C THR A 181 2.15 13.18 -1.85
N ALA A 182 2.33 14.48 -2.09
CA ALA A 182 1.65 15.20 -3.17
C ALA A 182 2.04 14.67 -4.56
N TRP A 183 3.32 14.35 -4.76
CA TRP A 183 3.75 13.70 -6.00
C TRP A 183 3.09 12.32 -6.15
N GLN A 184 3.05 11.51 -5.10
CA GLN A 184 2.36 10.22 -5.12
C GLN A 184 0.87 10.37 -5.46
N LEU A 185 0.22 11.40 -4.94
CA LEU A 185 -1.18 11.70 -5.24
C LEU A 185 -1.36 11.99 -6.74
N VAL A 186 -0.57 12.89 -7.32
CA VAL A 186 -0.66 13.23 -8.75
C VAL A 186 -0.43 11.99 -9.62
N GLN A 187 0.55 11.17 -9.26
CA GLN A 187 0.91 9.99 -10.04
C GLN A 187 -0.13 8.87 -9.97
N SER A 188 -0.88 8.76 -8.88
CA SER A 188 -1.91 7.72 -8.71
C SER A 188 -3.02 7.77 -9.77
N PHE A 189 -3.22 8.92 -10.43
CA PHE A 189 -4.16 9.06 -11.55
C PHE A 189 -3.71 8.35 -12.84
N GLY A 190 -2.46 7.89 -12.93
CA GLY A 190 -1.96 7.12 -14.06
C GLY A 190 -2.51 5.69 -14.15
N GLY A 191 -2.88 5.09 -13.02
CA GLY A 191 -3.35 3.69 -12.93
C GLY A 191 -4.56 3.38 -13.81
N PRO A 192 -5.69 4.12 -13.71
CA PRO A 192 -6.91 3.86 -14.49
C PRO A 192 -6.75 3.98 -15.99
N ILE A 193 -5.75 4.73 -16.46
CA ILE A 193 -5.45 4.85 -17.89
C ILE A 193 -5.11 3.46 -18.47
N ALA A 194 -4.60 2.53 -17.65
CA ALA A 194 -4.30 1.15 -18.04
C ALA A 194 -5.49 0.38 -18.61
N VAL A 195 -6.73 0.74 -18.26
CA VAL A 195 -7.94 0.10 -18.83
C VAL A 195 -8.02 0.29 -20.34
N LEU A 196 -7.43 1.36 -20.87
CA LEU A 196 -7.53 1.73 -22.28
C LEU A 196 -6.45 1.10 -23.16
N PHE A 197 -5.38 0.53 -22.59
CA PHE A 197 -4.19 0.13 -23.34
C PHE A 197 -3.70 -1.27 -22.95
N LYS A 198 -3.54 -2.15 -23.95
CA LYS A 198 -2.90 -3.47 -23.77
C LYS A 198 -1.38 -3.45 -23.99
N THR A 199 -0.82 -2.39 -24.59
CA THR A 199 0.62 -2.28 -24.87
C THR A 199 1.14 -0.85 -24.62
N GLY A 200 2.48 -0.70 -24.57
CA GLY A 200 3.14 0.60 -24.45
C GLY A 200 3.15 1.17 -23.02
N ILE A 201 3.55 2.43 -22.91
CA ILE A 201 3.78 3.12 -21.62
C ILE A 201 2.52 3.29 -20.76
N PHE A 202 1.35 3.21 -21.38
CA PHE A 202 0.04 3.35 -20.75
C PHE A 202 -0.62 2.01 -20.40
N SER A 203 -0.03 0.86 -20.76
CA SER A 203 -0.56 -0.45 -20.36
C SER A 203 -0.36 -0.69 -18.86
N TRP A 204 -1.07 -1.67 -18.27
CA TRP A 204 -0.89 -1.97 -16.84
C TRP A 204 0.53 -2.38 -16.47
N ALA A 205 1.34 -2.86 -17.43
CA ALA A 205 2.75 -3.22 -17.23
C ALA A 205 3.70 -2.08 -17.65
N GLY A 206 3.15 -0.96 -18.10
CA GLY A 206 3.84 0.20 -18.64
C GLY A 206 4.42 1.13 -17.58
N LEU A 207 5.11 2.16 -18.07
CA LEU A 207 5.82 3.12 -17.23
C LEU A 207 4.87 3.88 -16.29
N LEU A 208 3.74 4.37 -16.80
CA LEU A 208 2.86 5.27 -16.04
C LEU A 208 1.92 4.54 -15.07
N PRO A 209 1.31 3.39 -15.42
CA PRO A 209 0.43 2.69 -14.48
C PRO A 209 1.16 1.82 -13.45
N PHE A 210 2.37 1.33 -13.78
CA PHE A 210 3.10 0.43 -12.88
C PHE A 210 4.44 0.98 -12.41
N TRP A 211 5.42 1.14 -13.30
CA TRP A 211 6.81 1.34 -12.87
C TRP A 211 7.02 2.62 -12.06
N ALA A 212 6.49 3.73 -12.57
CA ALA A 212 6.68 5.01 -11.93
C ALA A 212 5.89 5.08 -10.59
N PRO A 213 4.60 4.68 -10.50
CA PRO A 213 3.88 4.60 -9.23
C PRO A 213 4.51 3.62 -8.24
N PHE A 214 4.99 2.47 -8.70
CA PHE A 214 5.62 1.46 -7.84
C PHE A 214 6.92 1.98 -7.22
N ALA A 215 7.79 2.61 -8.02
CA ALA A 215 9.03 3.18 -7.53
C ALA A 215 8.76 4.30 -6.50
N LEU A 216 7.81 5.19 -6.80
CA LEU A 216 7.46 6.27 -5.88
C LEU A 216 6.78 5.74 -4.61
N PHE A 217 5.93 4.71 -4.73
CA PHE A 217 5.32 4.04 -3.58
C PHE A 217 6.38 3.41 -2.66
N CYS A 218 7.40 2.74 -3.22
CA CYS A 218 8.50 2.19 -2.44
C CYS A 218 9.28 3.28 -1.70
N ALA A 219 9.60 4.38 -2.39
CA ALA A 219 10.28 5.53 -1.78
C ALA A 219 9.42 6.17 -0.68
N TRP A 220 8.13 6.36 -0.94
CA TRP A 220 7.15 6.90 0.00
C TRP A 220 7.00 5.99 1.23
N MET A 221 6.93 4.68 1.04
CA MET A 221 6.85 3.69 2.12
C MET A 221 8.06 3.76 3.06
N VAL A 222 9.27 3.83 2.51
CA VAL A 222 10.48 4.01 3.31
C VAL A 222 10.45 5.35 4.05
N ALA A 223 10.08 6.42 3.36
CA ALA A 223 10.01 7.77 3.91
C ALA A 223 9.00 7.87 5.08
N ILE A 224 7.77 7.39 4.91
CA ILE A 224 6.72 7.44 5.93
C ILE A 224 7.08 6.56 7.14
N CYS A 225 7.60 5.35 6.93
CA CYS A 225 8.06 4.50 8.04
C CYS A 225 9.20 5.17 8.82
N TYR A 226 10.16 5.78 8.11
CA TYR A 226 11.24 6.53 8.73
C TYR A 226 10.72 7.70 9.57
N THR A 227 9.84 8.54 9.01
CA THR A 227 9.33 9.73 9.74
C THR A 227 8.44 9.34 10.90
N MET A 228 7.63 8.28 10.79
CA MET A 228 6.84 7.74 11.90
C MET A 228 7.76 7.26 13.04
N LEU A 229 8.77 6.45 12.74
CA LEU A 229 9.73 5.97 13.75
C LEU A 229 10.52 7.13 14.37
N HIS A 230 10.89 8.13 13.59
CA HIS A 230 11.56 9.34 14.06
C HIS A 230 10.68 10.13 15.03
N GLY A 231 9.44 10.43 14.65
CA GLY A 231 8.47 11.14 15.50
C GLY A 231 8.17 10.39 16.79
N LEU A 232 7.98 9.06 16.72
CA LEU A 232 7.76 8.23 17.91
C LEU A 232 8.96 8.25 18.88
N ARG A 233 10.20 8.26 18.36
CA ARG A 233 11.41 8.39 19.20
C ARG A 233 11.49 9.76 19.87
N HIS A 234 11.10 10.82 19.18
CA HIS A 234 11.07 12.16 19.77
C HIS A 234 10.08 12.23 20.93
N GLN A 235 8.90 11.62 20.77
CA GLN A 235 7.86 11.58 21.80
C GLN A 235 8.29 10.82 23.06
N GLU A 236 9.00 9.71 22.90
CA GLU A 236 9.53 8.96 24.06
C GLU A 236 10.55 9.76 24.86
N ARG A 237 11.35 10.63 24.21
CA ARG A 237 12.31 11.48 24.93
C ARG A 237 11.63 12.57 25.75
N LEU A 238 10.42 12.97 25.35
CA LEU A 238 9.62 13.97 26.04
C LEU A 238 8.72 13.36 27.13
N ALA A 239 8.48 12.04 27.07
CA ALA A 239 7.73 11.34 28.11
C ALA A 239 8.59 11.24 29.39
N PRO A 240 8.08 11.63 30.56
CA PRO A 240 8.81 11.46 31.81
C PRO A 240 9.12 9.98 32.06
N ALA A 241 10.34 9.68 32.51
CA ALA A 241 10.78 8.31 32.78
C ALA A 241 9.86 7.66 33.83
N GLY A 242 8.98 6.76 33.40
CA GLY A 242 8.14 5.95 34.30
C GLY A 242 6.62 6.08 34.15
N ALA A 243 6.09 6.64 33.06
CA ALA A 243 4.67 6.53 32.70
C ALA A 243 4.39 5.30 31.82
#